data_AF-A0A0K2RU66-F1
#
_entry.id   AF-A0A0K2RU66-F1
#
_cell.length_a   1.000
_cell.length_b   1.000
_cell.length_c   1.000
_cell.angle_alpha   90.00
_cell.angle_beta   90.00
_cell.angle_gamma   90.00
#
_symmetry.space_group_name_H-M   'P 1'
#
loop_
_entity.id
_entity.type
_entity.pdbx_description
1 polymer ?
#
loop_
_entity_poly.entity_id
_entity_poly.type
_entity_poly.pdbx_seq_one_letter_code
_entity_poly.pdbx_strand_id
1 'polypeptide(L)'
;MRHPPSFIPGTNAIESLNYQLRKIIKNRGHFPNDQAAVKLLWLAICNIEDKRARERQKTRTTDKESSGNHLVEGAATAGWIQALGVLSITYPERLEPYLS
;
A
#
# COMPACT_ATOMS: atom_id res chain seq x y z
N MET A 1 -22.08 -9.45 10.23
CA MET A 1 -20.70 -9.12 10.67
C MET A 1 -19.86 -8.91 9.40
N ARG A 2 -19.31 -7.70 9.17
CA ARG A 2 -18.40 -7.42 8.03
C ARG A 2 -16.97 -7.63 8.51
N HIS A 3 -16.21 -8.49 7.85
CA HIS A 3 -14.78 -8.63 8.12
C HIS A 3 -14.05 -7.34 7.71
N PRO A 4 -13.13 -6.81 8.54
CA PRO A 4 -12.27 -5.71 8.13
C PRO A 4 -11.34 -6.18 7.00
N PRO A 5 -10.87 -5.26 6.12
CA PRO A 5 -9.93 -5.61 5.07
C PRO A 5 -8.72 -6.29 5.71
N SER A 6 -8.31 -7.41 5.14
CA SER A 6 -7.18 -8.22 5.58
C SER A 6 -5.92 -7.37 5.63
N PHE A 7 -5.58 -6.89 6.83
CA PHE A 7 -4.30 -6.27 7.10
C PHE A 7 -3.23 -7.33 6.86
N ILE A 8 -2.46 -7.16 5.78
CA ILE A 8 -1.31 -8.01 5.50
C ILE A 8 -0.25 -7.61 6.54
N PRO A 9 0.15 -8.48 7.48
CA PRO A 9 1.19 -8.12 8.44
C PRO A 9 2.46 -7.72 7.67
N GLY A 10 3.00 -6.53 7.98
CA GLY A 10 4.07 -5.89 7.20
C GLY A 10 5.34 -6.73 7.03
N THR A 11 5.55 -7.73 7.88
CA THR A 11 6.65 -8.70 7.80
C THR A 11 6.58 -9.56 6.54
N ASN A 12 5.41 -10.11 6.19
CA ASN A 12 5.26 -10.98 5.02
C ASN A 12 5.54 -10.24 3.70
N ALA A 13 5.16 -8.96 3.63
CA ALA A 13 5.37 -8.14 2.44
C ALA A 13 6.86 -7.82 2.20
N ILE A 14 7.58 -7.50 3.28
CA ILE A 14 9.02 -7.20 3.25
C ILE A 14 9.83 -8.48 2.96
N GLU A 15 9.50 -9.59 3.60
CA GLU A 15 10.14 -10.89 3.36
C GLU A 15 9.95 -11.36 1.91
N SER A 16 8.73 -11.25 1.39
CA SER A 16 8.41 -11.59 -0.01
C SER A 16 9.21 -10.74 -1.01
N LEU A 17 9.39 -9.46 -0.73
CA LEU A 17 10.21 -8.58 -1.57
C LEU A 17 11.69 -8.98 -1.51
N ASN A 18 12.22 -9.16 -0.30
CA ASN A 18 13.61 -9.57 -0.08
C ASN A 18 13.93 -10.90 -0.75
N TYR A 19 13.02 -11.88 -0.69
CA TYR A 19 13.17 -13.16 -1.37
C TYR A 19 13.32 -12.99 -2.89
N GLN A 20 12.45 -12.19 -3.51
CA GLN A 20 12.48 -11.94 -4.96
C GLN A 20 13.76 -11.21 -5.39
N LEU A 21 14.21 -10.21 -4.61
CA LEU A 21 15.46 -9.50 -4.89
C LEU A 21 16.68 -10.42 -4.79
N ARG A 22 16.77 -11.24 -3.73
CA ARG A 22 17.85 -12.24 -3.60
C ARG A 22 17.89 -13.21 -4.78
N LYS A 23 16.73 -13.65 -5.27
CA LYS A 23 16.63 -14.54 -6.43
C LYS A 23 17.17 -13.88 -7.71
N ILE A 24 16.88 -12.59 -7.92
CA ILE A 24 17.33 -11.85 -9.10
C ILE A 24 18.85 -11.64 -9.07
N ILE A 25 19.40 -11.29 -7.91
CA ILE A 25 20.84 -11.05 -7.73
C ILE A 25 21.65 -12.35 -7.84
N LYS A 26 21.14 -13.46 -7.28
CA LYS A 26 21.84 -14.77 -7.31
C LYS A 26 22.19 -15.22 -8.73
N ASN A 27 21.36 -14.87 -9.72
CA ASN A 27 21.58 -15.22 -11.12
C ASN A 27 22.52 -14.25 -11.87
N ARG A 28 22.95 -13.16 -11.23
CA ARG A 28 23.71 -12.04 -11.83
C ARG A 28 24.92 -11.67 -10.94
N GLY A 29 25.63 -12.68 -10.42
CA GLY A 29 26.59 -12.54 -9.31
C GLY A 29 27.84 -11.67 -9.54
N HIS A 30 28.13 -11.21 -10.77
CA HIS A 30 29.19 -10.25 -11.04
C HIS A 30 28.65 -9.03 -11.79
N PHE A 31 28.89 -7.85 -11.23
CA PHE A 31 28.52 -6.57 -11.83
C PHE A 31 29.78 -5.81 -12.23
N PRO A 32 29.76 -5.15 -13.41
CA PRO A 32 30.91 -4.38 -13.89
C PRO A 32 31.18 -3.10 -13.07
N ASN A 33 30.17 -2.59 -12.35
CA ASN A 33 30.28 -1.49 -11.39
C ASN A 33 28.99 -1.40 -10.54
N ASP A 34 29.01 -0.54 -9.52
CA ASP A 34 27.88 -0.33 -8.59
C ASP A 34 26.62 0.20 -9.31
N GLN A 35 26.79 1.04 -10.33
CA GLN A 35 25.67 1.59 -11.11
C GLN A 35 24.89 0.49 -11.83
N ALA A 36 25.57 -0.55 -12.33
CA ALA A 36 24.93 -1.69 -12.95
C ALA A 36 24.11 -2.50 -11.94
N ALA A 37 24.59 -2.66 -10.70
CA ALA A 37 23.86 -3.33 -9.63
C ALA A 37 22.61 -2.53 -9.23
N VAL A 38 22.74 -1.22 -9.02
CA VAL A 38 21.63 -0.32 -8.69
C VAL A 38 20.56 -0.34 -9.79
N LYS A 39 20.96 -0.28 -11.05
CA LYS A 39 20.02 -0.34 -12.19
C LYS A 39 19.26 -1.66 -12.24
N LEU A 40 19.93 -2.79 -11.96
CA LEU A 40 19.26 -4.09 -11.91
C LEU A 40 18.23 -4.15 -10.77
N LEU A 41 18.61 -3.67 -9.57
CA LEU A 41 17.71 -3.63 -8.42
C LEU A 41 16.49 -2.74 -8.68
N TRP A 42 16.68 -1.59 -9.31
CA TRP A 42 15.59 -0.71 -9.69
C TRP A 42 14.62 -1.39 -10.67
N LEU A 43 15.14 -1.97 -11.76
CA LEU A 43 14.32 -2.71 -12.73
C LEU A 43 13.58 -3.89 -12.09
N ALA A 44 14.22 -4.59 -11.16
CA ALA A 44 13.62 -5.67 -10.40
C ALA A 44 12.42 -5.20 -9.58
N ILE A 45 12.57 -4.10 -8.85
CA ILE A 45 11.48 -3.50 -8.05
C ILE A 45 10.32 -3.09 -8.96
N CYS A 46 10.59 -2.37 -10.06
CA CYS A 46 9.55 -1.97 -11.02
C CYS A 46 8.77 -3.18 -11.54
N ASN A 47 9.45 -4.25 -11.96
CA ASN A 47 8.79 -5.45 -12.47
C ASN A 47 7.93 -6.15 -11.41
N ILE A 48 8.40 -6.22 -10.15
CA ILE A 48 7.63 -6.79 -9.04
C ILE A 48 6.36 -5.97 -8.78
N GLU A 49 6.47 -4.65 -8.75
CA GLU A 49 5.34 -3.75 -8.51
C GLU A 49 4.34 -3.77 -9.66
N ASP A 50 4.80 -3.79 -10.92
CA ASP A 50 3.95 -3.95 -12.11
C ASP A 50 3.21 -5.28 -12.12
N LYS A 51 3.86 -6.35 -11.66
CA LYS A 51 3.22 -7.66 -11.51
C LYS A 51 2.13 -7.60 -10.43
N ARG A 52 2.42 -7.04 -9.26
CA ARG A 52 1.45 -6.86 -8.17
C ARG A 52 0.28 -5.97 -8.58
N ALA A 53 0.53 -4.92 -9.36
CA ALA A 53 -0.50 -4.04 -9.89
C ALA A 53 -1.44 -4.79 -10.85
N ARG A 54 -0.89 -5.60 -11.76
CA ARG A 54 -1.68 -6.46 -12.65
C ARG A 54 -2.50 -7.51 -11.89
N GLU A 55 -1.93 -8.13 -10.86
CA GLU A 55 -2.65 -9.09 -10.00
C GLU A 55 -3.82 -8.41 -9.28
N ARG A 56 -3.62 -7.21 -8.71
CA ARG A 56 -4.68 -6.39 -8.12
C ARG A 56 -5.78 -6.02 -9.12
N GLN A 57 -5.43 -5.75 -10.37
CA GLN A 57 -6.42 -5.44 -11.40
C GLN A 57 -7.26 -6.66 -11.78
N LYS A 58 -6.64 -7.85 -11.85
CA LYS A 58 -7.35 -9.11 -12.13
C LYS A 58 -8.32 -9.49 -11.01
N THR A 59 -7.91 -9.40 -9.75
CA THR A 59 -8.84 -9.64 -8.63
C THR A 59 -9.99 -8.64 -8.63
N ARG A 60 -9.74 -7.36 -8.94
CA ARG A 60 -10.81 -6.36 -9.09
C ARG A 60 -11.80 -6.68 -10.22
N THR A 61 -11.36 -7.30 -11.31
CA THR A 61 -12.28 -7.71 -12.40
C THR A 61 -13.08 -8.94 -12.04
N THR A 62 -12.49 -9.92 -11.33
CA THR A 62 -13.22 -11.12 -10.89
C THR A 62 -14.22 -10.81 -9.78
N ASP A 63 -13.90 -9.88 -8.88
CA ASP A 63 -14.78 -9.48 -7.78
C ASP A 63 -15.97 -8.62 -8.28
N LYS A 64 -15.76 -7.83 -9.34
CA LYS A 64 -16.81 -7.02 -9.98
C LYS A 64 -17.86 -7.85 -10.74
N GLU A 65 -17.50 -9.02 -11.24
CA GLU A 65 -18.45 -9.94 -11.89
C GLU A 65 -19.32 -10.70 -10.89
N SER A 66 -18.92 -10.76 -9.60
CA SER A 66 -19.64 -11.51 -8.56
C SER A 66 -20.41 -10.66 -7.54
N SER A 67 -20.26 -9.34 -7.50
CA SER A 67 -21.06 -8.46 -6.61
C SER A 67 -21.91 -7.50 -7.41
N GLY A 68 -23.15 -7.90 -7.66
CA GLY A 68 -24.23 -6.94 -7.90
C GLY A 68 -24.28 -5.92 -6.76
N ASN A 69 -24.23 -4.64 -7.14
CA ASN A 69 -24.57 -3.45 -6.36
C ASN A 69 -24.31 -3.47 -4.84
N HIS A 70 -23.10 -3.09 -4.42
CA HIS A 70 -22.97 -2.18 -3.27
C HIS A 70 -21.63 -1.45 -3.28
N LEU A 71 -21.55 -0.32 -3.97
CA LEU A 71 -20.52 0.68 -3.71
C LEU A 71 -21.22 1.95 -3.25
N VAL A 72 -21.12 2.24 -1.95
CA VAL A 72 -21.34 3.60 -1.43
C VAL A 72 -20.00 4.31 -1.47
N GLU A 73 -19.62 4.78 -2.65
CA GLU A 73 -18.58 5.81 -2.77
C GLU A 73 -19.24 7.15 -2.38
N GLY A 74 -18.66 7.86 -1.40
CA GLY A 74 -19.04 9.23 -1.06
C GLY A 74 -19.83 9.47 0.23
N ALA A 75 -19.91 8.52 1.17
CA ALA A 75 -20.48 8.83 2.49
C ALA A 75 -19.58 9.84 3.23
N ALA A 76 -19.93 11.12 3.13
CA ALA A 76 -19.34 12.18 3.96
C ALA A 76 -19.38 11.73 5.43
N THR A 77 -18.25 11.80 6.12
CA THR A 77 -18.15 11.35 7.51
C THR A 77 -19.04 12.25 8.37
N ALA A 78 -20.26 11.81 8.67
CA ALA A 78 -21.17 12.58 9.51
C ALA A 78 -20.51 12.81 10.87
N GLY A 79 -20.50 14.06 11.34
CA GLY A 79 -19.94 14.39 12.65
C GLY A 79 -18.47 14.80 12.67
N TRP A 80 -17.78 14.92 11.52
CA TRP A 80 -16.34 15.23 11.51
C TRP A 80 -16.00 16.58 12.16
N ILE A 81 -16.87 17.58 12.04
CA ILE A 81 -16.70 18.89 12.68
C ILE A 81 -16.80 18.76 14.21
N GLN A 82 -17.76 17.98 14.69
CA GLN A 82 -17.95 17.73 16.13
C GLN A 82 -16.78 16.93 16.70
N ALA A 83 -16.31 15.92 15.97
CA ALA A 83 -15.12 15.16 16.33
C ALA A 83 -13.86 16.05 16.37
N LEU A 84 -13.71 16.96 15.41
CA LEU A 84 -12.61 17.93 15.39
C LEU A 84 -12.66 18.89 16.58
N GLY A 85 -13.86 19.35 16.97
CA GLY A 85 -14.06 20.18 18.15
C GLY A 85 -13.66 19.47 19.46
N VAL A 86 -14.06 18.21 19.63
CA VAL A 86 -13.63 17.39 20.79
C VAL A 86 -12.12 17.21 20.80
N LEU A 87 -11.52 16.96 19.63
CA LEU A 87 -10.07 16.77 19.50
C LEU A 87 -9.28 18.05 19.82
N SER A 88 -9.74 19.22 19.35
CA SER A 88 -9.11 20.52 19.67
C SER A 88 -9.14 20.81 21.17
N ILE A 89 -10.24 20.49 21.85
CA ILE A 89 -10.35 20.66 23.32
C ILE A 89 -9.47 19.65 24.07
N THR A 90 -9.38 18.41 23.58
CA THR A 90 -8.65 17.33 24.27
C THR A 90 -7.13 17.41 24.06
N TYR A 91 -6.69 17.91 22.91
CA TYR A 91 -5.27 17.97 22.51
C TYR A 91 -4.90 19.34 21.89
N PRO A 92 -5.05 20.44 22.64
CA PRO A 92 -4.83 21.78 22.11
C PRO A 92 -3.39 21.97 21.60
N GLU A 93 -2.39 21.46 22.31
CA GLU A 93 -0.98 21.62 21.95
C GLU A 93 -0.59 20.94 20.62
N ARG A 94 -1.41 20.00 20.14
CA ARG A 94 -1.14 19.24 18.90
C ARG A 94 -1.86 19.81 17.68
N LEU A 95 -3.00 20.45 17.89
CA LEU A 95 -3.90 20.86 16.81
C LEU A 95 -3.88 22.36 16.54
N GLU A 96 -3.72 23.19 17.58
CA GLU A 96 -3.65 24.65 17.44
C GLU A 96 -2.60 25.14 16.41
N PRO A 97 -1.41 24.52 16.26
CA PRO A 97 -0.44 24.93 15.23
C PRO A 97 -0.91 24.77 13.77
N TYR A 98 -2.00 24.04 13.53
CA TYR A 98 -2.50 23.70 12.19
C TYR A 98 -3.93 24.23 11.92
N LEU A 99 -4.52 24.95 12.87
CA LEU A 99 -5.89 25.48 12.77
C LEU A 99 -5.94 26.98 12.41
N SER A 100 -4.78 27.60 12.12
CA SER A 100 -4.63 29.01 11.72
C SER A 100 -4.73 29.25 10.21
#